data_AF-F4CV21-F1
#
_entry.id   AF-F4CV21-F1
#
_cell.length_a   1.000
_cell.length_b   1.000
_cell.length_c   1.000
_cell.angle_alpha   90.00
_cell.angle_beta   90.00
_cell.angle_gamma   90.00
#
_symmetry.space_group_name_H-M   'P 1'
#
loop_
_entity.id
_entity.type
_entity.pdbx_description
1 polymer ?
#
loop_
_entity_poly.entity_id
_entity_poly.type
_entity_poly.pdbx_seq_one_letter_code
_entity_poly.pdbx_strand_id
1 'polypeptide(L)'
;MPAAPADGPWEIAFGPRPGATVRVPSDAGAADRWAAAVALGGQGRYAAAAMLLDGLRRDPAVAPVVAAHAAVTLASHRRQLGGHAAARRLDAEALARAAAGPPSVVVPGGLLTAAAAHVDALVGLAADALGTGDLAGARRLLDRADAELSRRRCREDAAAWRLPVRLGWVAAELALAGGDPAAAVRAAADADRRASGGRSSRHRVKSAIVAGVSRASWEPSTAPAALVELDALAAEATRLGLLPLHWPAALAAADLADRPGVAQAAYGAPEGGPEGPRIWADAQGPASHGRVASHPPDGGEHPSTRRSSGSPDATRTALPSDPPRQPPVDRDAARNANDRHRNRSSDAPNGTVSDAARRRHAAARTLSVLYSRSDPTGRRLMGESAWIPGWHAVT
;
A
#
# COMPACT_ATOMS: atom_id res chain seq x y z
N MET A 1 -8.04 28.03 -24.67
CA MET A 1 -8.93 26.92 -24.24
C MET A 1 -9.34 27.20 -22.80
N PRO A 2 -10.64 27.08 -22.43
CA PRO A 2 -11.03 27.16 -21.03
C PRO A 2 -10.32 26.04 -20.25
N ALA A 3 -9.78 26.36 -19.08
CA ALA A 3 -9.20 25.36 -18.19
C ALA A 3 -10.24 24.26 -17.93
N ALA A 4 -9.85 22.99 -18.08
CA ALA A 4 -10.71 21.89 -17.67
C ALA A 4 -11.16 22.12 -16.22
N PRO A 5 -12.44 21.87 -15.88
CA PRO A 5 -12.92 22.06 -14.52
C PRO A 5 -11.99 21.30 -13.55
N ALA A 6 -11.63 21.96 -12.45
CA ALA A 6 -10.79 21.33 -11.43
C ALA A 6 -11.48 20.04 -10.96
N ASP A 7 -10.74 18.94 -10.88
CA ASP A 7 -11.30 17.67 -10.41
C ASP A 7 -11.88 17.83 -9.01
N GLY A 8 -13.14 17.43 -8.85
CA GLY A 8 -13.75 17.31 -7.53
C GLY A 8 -13.09 16.21 -6.71
N PRO A 9 -13.21 16.23 -5.36
CA PRO A 9 -12.55 15.28 -4.48
C PRO A 9 -12.86 13.80 -4.80
N TRP A 10 -14.06 13.51 -5.31
CA TRP A 10 -14.45 12.16 -5.76
C TRP A 10 -13.65 11.67 -6.96
N GLU A 11 -13.41 12.53 -7.95
CA GLU A 11 -12.62 12.20 -9.13
C GLU A 11 -11.14 12.00 -8.77
N ILE A 12 -10.61 12.76 -7.80
CA ILE A 12 -9.24 12.53 -7.31
C ILE A 12 -9.17 11.22 -6.50
N ALA A 13 -10.18 10.92 -5.68
CA ALA A 13 -10.20 9.72 -4.84
C ALA A 13 -10.36 8.41 -5.63
N PHE A 14 -11.19 8.43 -6.68
CA PHE A 14 -11.65 7.22 -7.38
C PHE A 14 -11.47 7.26 -8.90
N GLY A 15 -10.94 8.34 -9.47
CA GLY A 15 -10.68 8.51 -10.89
C GLY A 15 -9.22 8.29 -11.31
N PRO A 16 -8.85 8.73 -12.53
CA PRO A 16 -7.57 8.42 -13.15
C PRO A 16 -6.43 9.34 -12.72
N ARG A 17 -6.72 10.47 -12.06
CA ARG A 17 -5.75 11.52 -11.69
C ARG A 17 -5.59 11.69 -10.17
N PRO A 18 -5.15 10.65 -9.44
CA PRO A 18 -5.07 10.70 -7.97
C PRO A 18 -4.00 11.66 -7.43
N GLY A 19 -3.06 12.12 -8.27
CA GLY A 19 -2.03 13.10 -7.90
C GLY A 19 -2.47 14.56 -7.96
N ALA A 20 -3.70 14.84 -8.38
CA ALA A 20 -4.23 16.21 -8.47
C ALA A 20 -4.29 16.89 -7.09
N THR A 21 -4.18 18.22 -7.06
CA THR A 21 -4.27 18.98 -5.81
C THR A 21 -5.67 18.87 -5.21
N VAL A 22 -5.75 18.35 -3.98
CA VAL A 22 -7.02 18.27 -3.25
C VAL A 22 -7.36 19.63 -2.65
N ARG A 23 -8.53 20.17 -2.98
CA ARG A 23 -9.10 21.37 -2.37
C ARG A 23 -10.38 20.98 -1.63
N VAL A 24 -10.54 21.53 -0.43
CA VAL A 24 -11.74 21.33 0.39
C VAL A 24 -12.31 22.72 0.69
N PRO A 25 -13.36 23.14 -0.05
CA PRO A 25 -14.08 24.37 0.27
C PRO A 25 -14.61 24.37 1.72
N SER A 26 -14.72 25.55 2.34
CA SER A 26 -15.22 25.68 3.72
C SER A 26 -16.68 25.24 3.88
N ASP A 27 -17.45 25.33 2.80
CA ASP A 27 -18.86 24.92 2.69
C ASP A 27 -19.02 23.49 2.16
N ALA A 28 -17.92 22.75 1.95
CA ALA A 28 -17.99 21.38 1.43
C ALA A 28 -18.78 20.47 2.37
N GLY A 29 -19.73 19.71 1.80
CA GLY A 29 -20.54 18.75 2.52
C GLY A 29 -19.71 17.60 3.12
N ALA A 30 -20.29 16.90 4.11
CA ALA A 30 -19.60 15.85 4.85
C ALA A 30 -19.04 14.72 3.94
N ALA A 31 -19.79 14.33 2.91
CA ALA A 31 -19.37 13.30 1.96
C ALA A 31 -18.22 13.75 1.05
N ASP A 32 -18.19 15.02 0.64
CA ASP A 32 -17.07 15.58 -0.14
C ASP A 32 -15.80 15.72 0.70
N ARG A 33 -15.95 16.11 1.98
CA ARG A 33 -14.83 16.10 2.94
C ARG A 33 -14.29 14.68 3.15
N TRP A 34 -15.15 13.67 3.18
CA TRP A 34 -14.73 12.27 3.22
C TRP A 34 -13.96 11.88 1.96
N ALA A 35 -14.48 12.15 0.76
CA ALA A 35 -13.80 11.87 -0.50
C ALA A 35 -12.43 12.59 -0.59
N ALA A 36 -12.36 13.84 -0.13
CA ALA A 36 -11.11 14.58 -0.05
C ALA A 36 -10.10 13.91 0.89
N ALA A 37 -10.55 13.39 2.03
CA ALA A 37 -9.70 12.62 2.93
C ALA A 37 -9.22 11.30 2.32
N VAL A 38 -10.05 10.61 1.52
CA VAL A 38 -9.65 9.41 0.76
C VAL A 38 -8.57 9.75 -0.27
N ALA A 39 -8.69 10.89 -0.96
CA ALA A 39 -7.70 11.39 -1.92
C ALA A 39 -6.37 11.74 -1.21
N LEU A 40 -6.42 12.56 -0.15
CA LEU A 40 -5.26 12.94 0.65
C LEU A 40 -4.53 11.72 1.24
N GLY A 41 -5.29 10.75 1.75
CA GLY A 41 -4.76 9.48 2.25
C GLY A 41 -4.06 8.67 1.15
N GLY A 42 -4.65 8.62 -0.05
CA GLY A 42 -4.02 8.03 -1.24
C GLY A 42 -2.70 8.70 -1.63
N GLN A 43 -2.57 10.01 -1.40
CA GLN A 43 -1.35 10.78 -1.63
C GLN A 43 -0.32 10.70 -0.50
N GLY A 44 -0.63 9.97 0.59
CA GLY A 44 0.21 9.89 1.77
C GLY A 44 0.21 11.15 2.64
N ARG A 45 -0.77 12.06 2.48
CA ARG A 45 -0.96 13.24 3.34
C ARG A 45 -1.79 12.88 4.57
N TYR A 46 -1.29 11.95 5.38
CA TYR A 46 -2.06 11.31 6.45
C TYR A 46 -2.52 12.26 7.56
N ALA A 47 -1.75 13.30 7.90
CA ALA A 47 -2.16 14.30 8.89
C ALA A 47 -3.38 15.10 8.41
N ALA A 48 -3.35 15.56 7.15
CA ALA A 48 -4.46 16.31 6.55
C ALA A 48 -5.70 15.42 6.39
N ALA A 49 -5.51 14.17 5.96
CA ALA A 49 -6.61 13.21 5.88
C ALA A 49 -7.19 12.90 7.27
N ALA A 50 -6.35 12.65 8.28
CA ALA A 50 -6.77 12.36 9.64
C ALA A 50 -7.57 13.53 10.24
N MET A 51 -7.14 14.77 10.04
CA MET A 51 -7.87 15.96 10.51
C MET A 51 -9.31 15.99 9.99
N LEU A 52 -9.51 15.74 8.69
CA LEU A 52 -10.86 15.70 8.09
C LEU A 52 -11.68 14.52 8.64
N LEU A 53 -11.09 13.32 8.69
CA LEU A 53 -11.78 12.11 9.13
C LEU A 53 -12.18 12.17 10.59
N ASP A 54 -11.32 12.72 11.45
CA ASP A 54 -11.60 12.92 12.85
C ASP A 54 -12.72 13.94 13.09
N GLY A 55 -12.73 15.04 12.33
CA GLY A 55 -13.84 16.00 12.34
C GLY A 55 -15.16 15.32 11.99
N LEU A 56 -15.19 14.54 10.90
CA LEU A 56 -16.38 13.79 10.47
C LEU A 56 -16.84 12.74 11.48
N ARG A 57 -15.91 12.08 12.17
CA ARG A 57 -16.22 11.05 13.18
C ARG A 57 -16.80 11.65 14.45
N ARG A 58 -16.30 12.80 14.89
CA ARG A 58 -16.63 13.41 16.19
C ARG A 58 -17.82 14.37 16.14
N ASP A 59 -18.13 14.92 14.97
CA ASP A 59 -19.24 15.85 14.79
C ASP A 59 -20.60 15.12 14.84
N PRO A 60 -21.47 15.39 15.83
CA PRO A 60 -22.78 14.75 15.94
C PRO A 60 -23.75 15.18 14.83
N ALA A 61 -23.50 16.29 14.12
CA ALA A 61 -24.31 16.73 12.98
C ALA A 61 -24.02 15.91 11.70
N VAL A 62 -22.93 15.14 11.67
CA VAL A 62 -22.58 14.29 10.52
C VAL A 62 -23.41 13.00 10.56
N ALA A 63 -24.05 12.67 9.43
CA ALA A 63 -24.83 11.46 9.28
C ALA A 63 -24.00 10.21 9.67
N PRO A 64 -24.54 9.26 10.46
CA PRO A 64 -23.80 8.09 10.94
C PRO A 64 -23.13 7.28 9.83
N VAL A 65 -23.74 7.17 8.65
CA VAL A 65 -23.14 6.49 7.49
C VAL A 65 -21.84 7.16 7.03
N VAL A 66 -21.78 8.49 6.95
CA VAL A 66 -20.56 9.22 6.58
C VAL A 66 -19.50 9.05 7.66
N ALA A 67 -19.89 9.13 8.93
CA ALA A 67 -18.98 8.87 10.05
C ALA A 67 -18.42 7.44 10.06
N ALA A 68 -19.22 6.44 9.66
CA ALA A 68 -18.78 5.05 9.50
C ALA A 68 -17.72 4.92 8.40
N HIS A 69 -17.96 5.52 7.23
CA HIS A 69 -16.96 5.56 6.14
C HIS A 69 -15.69 6.31 6.55
N ALA A 70 -15.82 7.39 7.33
CA ALA A 70 -14.67 8.10 7.87
C ALA A 70 -13.85 7.24 8.85
N ALA A 71 -14.53 6.47 9.70
CA ALA A 71 -13.89 5.53 10.63
C ALA A 71 -13.10 4.43 9.90
N VAL A 72 -13.72 3.75 8.92
CA VAL A 72 -13.04 2.75 8.07
C VAL A 72 -11.85 3.34 7.33
N THR A 73 -12.01 4.55 6.79
CA THR A 73 -10.92 5.20 6.03
C THR A 73 -9.74 5.52 6.93
N LEU A 74 -9.99 6.04 8.14
CA LEU A 74 -8.95 6.26 9.13
C LEU A 74 -8.31 4.94 9.58
N ALA A 75 -9.10 3.88 9.75
CA ALA A 75 -8.61 2.54 10.07
C ALA A 75 -7.61 2.05 9.01
N SER A 76 -7.97 2.18 7.73
CA SER A 76 -7.11 1.85 6.60
C SER A 76 -5.79 2.64 6.62
N HIS A 77 -5.81 3.92 7.01
CA HIS A 77 -4.58 4.71 7.18
C HIS A 77 -3.74 4.19 8.34
N ARG A 78 -4.34 3.89 9.49
CA ARG A 78 -3.60 3.33 10.64
C ARG A 78 -2.96 1.99 10.31
N ARG A 79 -3.66 1.13 9.58
CA ARG A 79 -3.15 -0.16 9.10
C ARG A 79 -1.96 0.00 8.17
N GLN A 80 -2.02 0.95 7.24
CA GLN A 80 -0.90 1.25 6.33
C GLN A 80 0.35 1.70 7.08
N LEU A 81 0.19 2.27 8.27
CA LEU A 81 1.27 2.68 9.16
C LEU A 81 1.67 1.57 10.17
N GLY A 82 1.19 0.33 9.98
CA GLY A 82 1.45 -0.82 10.86
C GLY A 82 0.61 -0.89 12.13
N GLY A 83 -0.31 0.05 12.34
CA GLY A 83 -1.11 0.18 13.55
C GLY A 83 -2.38 -0.67 13.57
N HIS A 84 -2.24 -2.00 13.48
CA HIS A 84 -3.38 -2.92 13.43
C HIS A 84 -4.33 -2.81 14.62
N ALA A 85 -3.81 -2.66 15.85
CA ALA A 85 -4.66 -2.52 17.03
C ALA A 85 -5.47 -1.21 17.03
N ALA A 86 -4.88 -0.11 16.53
CA ALA A 86 -5.57 1.16 16.37
C ALA A 86 -6.64 1.08 15.26
N ALA A 87 -6.32 0.41 14.15
CA ALA A 87 -7.25 0.19 13.04
C ALA A 87 -8.48 -0.63 13.48
N ARG A 88 -8.29 -1.73 14.23
CA ARG A 88 -9.40 -2.55 14.74
C ARG A 88 -10.45 -1.77 15.53
N ARG A 89 -10.02 -0.83 16.39
CA ARG A 89 -10.95 0.00 17.18
C ARG A 89 -11.80 0.90 16.28
N LEU A 90 -11.20 1.43 15.22
CA LEU A 90 -11.87 2.30 14.26
C LEU A 90 -12.86 1.51 13.39
N ASP A 91 -12.49 0.31 12.94
CA ASP A 91 -13.41 -0.57 12.19
C ASP A 91 -14.57 -1.07 13.08
N ALA A 92 -14.33 -1.34 14.37
CA ALA A 92 -15.40 -1.65 15.33
C ALA A 92 -16.37 -0.46 15.51
N GLU A 93 -15.86 0.76 15.61
CA GLU A 93 -16.71 1.96 15.63
C GLU A 93 -17.50 2.10 14.33
N ALA A 94 -16.89 1.84 13.18
CA ALA A 94 -17.58 1.90 11.89
C ALA A 94 -18.78 0.94 11.84
N LEU A 95 -18.62 -0.29 12.35
CA LEU A 95 -19.72 -1.26 12.45
C LEU A 95 -20.86 -0.73 13.34
N ALA A 96 -20.54 -0.13 14.48
CA ALA A 96 -21.55 0.46 15.37
C ALA A 96 -22.28 1.64 14.69
N ARG A 97 -21.56 2.52 14.00
CA ARG A 97 -22.15 3.66 13.28
C ARG A 97 -23.01 3.21 12.09
N ALA A 98 -22.56 2.21 11.34
CA ALA A 98 -23.32 1.64 10.22
C ALA A 98 -24.64 1.00 10.68
N ALA A 99 -24.73 0.53 11.92
CA ALA A 99 -25.96 -0.02 12.50
C ALA A 99 -26.92 1.07 13.06
N ALA A 100 -26.44 2.29 13.33
CA ALA A 100 -27.15 3.29 14.14
C ALA A 100 -27.87 4.40 13.34
N GLY A 101 -27.84 4.39 12.01
CA GLY A 101 -28.31 5.52 11.19
C GLY A 101 -29.09 5.14 9.94
N PRO A 102 -29.45 6.14 9.12
CA PRO A 102 -30.09 5.89 7.83
C PRO A 102 -29.18 5.01 6.95
N PRO A 103 -29.76 4.16 6.10
CA PRO A 103 -29.00 3.16 5.35
C PRO A 103 -28.06 3.79 4.32
N SER A 104 -28.29 5.04 3.93
CA SER A 104 -27.50 5.73 2.91
C SER A 104 -27.66 7.26 2.96
N VAL A 105 -26.74 7.94 2.25
CA VAL A 105 -26.87 9.35 1.86
C VAL A 105 -26.59 9.51 0.36
N VAL A 106 -27.17 10.51 -0.28
CA VAL A 106 -26.91 10.81 -1.70
C VAL A 106 -25.56 11.48 -1.85
N VAL A 107 -24.79 11.06 -2.86
CA VAL A 107 -23.46 11.60 -3.18
C VAL A 107 -23.29 11.69 -4.71
N PRO A 108 -22.28 12.41 -5.21
CA PRO A 108 -21.94 12.36 -6.63
C PRO A 108 -21.74 10.92 -7.11
N GLY A 109 -22.49 10.51 -8.14
CA GLY A 109 -22.37 9.18 -8.74
C GLY A 109 -23.14 8.05 -8.05
N GLY A 110 -23.95 8.32 -7.02
CA GLY A 110 -24.83 7.30 -6.43
C GLY A 110 -25.15 7.53 -4.95
N LEU A 111 -25.13 6.44 -4.17
CA LEU A 111 -25.33 6.49 -2.72
C LEU A 111 -24.04 6.19 -1.97
N LEU A 112 -23.88 6.74 -0.78
CA LEU A 112 -22.92 6.24 0.19
C LEU A 112 -23.68 5.43 1.23
N THR A 113 -23.42 4.13 1.33
CA THR A 113 -24.27 3.19 2.08
C THR A 113 -23.62 2.69 3.36
N ALA A 114 -24.43 2.42 4.38
CA ALA A 114 -23.98 1.79 5.62
C ALA A 114 -23.50 0.35 5.38
N ALA A 115 -24.11 -0.35 4.42
CA ALA A 115 -23.71 -1.70 4.03
C ALA A 115 -22.28 -1.74 3.45
N ALA A 116 -21.90 -0.77 2.62
CA ALA A 116 -20.53 -0.67 2.12
C ALA A 116 -19.50 -0.41 3.24
N ALA A 117 -19.82 0.51 4.17
CA ALA A 117 -18.96 0.74 5.34
C ALA A 117 -18.82 -0.52 6.21
N HIS A 118 -19.90 -1.28 6.38
CA HIS A 118 -19.88 -2.56 7.10
C HIS A 118 -18.94 -3.57 6.43
N VAL A 119 -19.07 -3.79 5.11
CA VAL A 119 -18.20 -4.71 4.36
C VAL A 119 -16.74 -4.30 4.48
N ASP A 120 -16.42 -3.02 4.28
CA ASP A 120 -15.03 -2.58 4.45
C ASP A 120 -14.50 -2.77 5.86
N ALA A 121 -15.32 -2.53 6.88
CA ALA A 121 -14.91 -2.72 8.26
C ALA A 121 -14.59 -4.20 8.52
N LEU A 122 -15.40 -5.14 7.99
CA LEU A 122 -15.10 -6.58 8.07
C LEU A 122 -13.81 -6.95 7.32
N VAL A 123 -13.62 -6.42 6.10
CA VAL A 123 -12.38 -6.62 5.33
C VAL A 123 -11.17 -6.03 6.08
N GLY A 124 -11.33 -4.87 6.72
CA GLY A 124 -10.31 -4.23 7.54
C GLY A 124 -9.94 -5.05 8.78
N LEU A 125 -10.94 -5.53 9.52
CA LEU A 125 -10.74 -6.44 10.65
C LEU A 125 -10.04 -7.73 10.22
N ALA A 126 -10.38 -8.28 9.04
CA ALA A 126 -9.69 -9.45 8.50
C ALA A 126 -8.22 -9.16 8.21
N ALA A 127 -7.91 -8.00 7.62
CA ALA A 127 -6.53 -7.58 7.38
C ALA A 127 -5.74 -7.36 8.68
N ASP A 128 -6.39 -6.89 9.75
CA ASP A 128 -5.74 -6.75 11.06
C ASP A 128 -5.54 -8.09 11.79
N ALA A 129 -6.47 -9.03 11.64
CA ALA A 129 -6.30 -10.40 12.12
C ALA A 129 -5.11 -11.06 11.41
N LEU A 130 -5.04 -10.93 10.08
CA LEU A 130 -3.91 -11.37 9.26
C LEU A 130 -2.59 -10.73 9.73
N GLY A 131 -2.54 -9.40 9.86
CA GLY A 131 -1.38 -8.66 10.33
C GLY A 131 -0.99 -8.91 11.79
N THR A 132 -1.73 -9.75 12.52
CA THR A 132 -1.35 -10.23 13.85
C THR A 132 -1.22 -11.75 13.95
N GLY A 133 -1.26 -12.45 12.81
CA GLY A 133 -1.05 -13.90 12.71
C GLY A 133 -2.30 -14.76 12.94
N ASP A 134 -3.48 -14.16 13.17
CA ASP A 134 -4.74 -14.90 13.32
C ASP A 134 -5.36 -15.22 11.94
N LEU A 135 -4.78 -16.20 11.25
CA LEU A 135 -5.23 -16.61 9.92
C LEU A 135 -6.66 -17.17 9.93
N ALA A 136 -7.05 -17.88 10.98
CA ALA A 136 -8.38 -18.45 11.11
C ALA A 136 -9.44 -17.35 11.33
N GLY A 137 -9.15 -16.36 12.16
CA GLY A 137 -9.99 -15.18 12.34
C GLY A 137 -10.11 -14.35 11.07
N ALA A 138 -8.99 -14.14 10.37
CA ALA A 138 -8.99 -13.45 9.08
C ALA A 138 -9.90 -14.15 8.06
N ARG A 139 -9.82 -15.48 7.95
CA ARG A 139 -10.70 -16.27 7.07
C ARG A 139 -12.18 -16.07 7.41
N ARG A 140 -12.57 -16.26 8.68
CA ARG A 140 -13.98 -16.09 9.10
C ARG A 140 -14.51 -14.69 8.83
N LEU A 141 -13.69 -13.66 9.02
CA LEU A 141 -14.08 -12.28 8.75
C LEU A 141 -14.25 -12.01 7.25
N LEU A 142 -13.37 -12.57 6.40
CA LEU A 142 -13.53 -12.48 4.94
C LEU A 142 -14.77 -13.21 4.43
N ASP A 143 -15.04 -14.42 4.94
CA ASP A 143 -16.23 -15.19 4.54
C ASP A 143 -17.51 -14.42 4.90
N ARG A 144 -17.53 -13.75 6.06
CA ARG A 144 -18.62 -12.85 6.45
C ARG A 144 -18.70 -11.63 5.52
N ALA A 145 -17.58 -11.00 5.19
CA ALA A 145 -17.55 -9.85 4.30
C ALA A 145 -18.08 -10.20 2.90
N ASP A 146 -17.73 -11.39 2.38
CA ASP A 146 -18.20 -11.89 1.09
C ASP A 146 -19.71 -12.18 1.09
N ALA A 147 -20.21 -12.77 2.17
CA ALA A 147 -21.64 -12.99 2.37
C ALA A 147 -22.42 -11.66 2.45
N GLU A 148 -21.89 -10.65 3.15
CA GLU A 148 -22.48 -9.30 3.19
C GLU A 148 -22.45 -8.63 1.81
N LEU A 149 -21.33 -8.73 1.09
CA LEU A 149 -21.17 -8.14 -0.24
C LEU A 149 -22.15 -8.72 -1.26
N SER A 150 -22.48 -10.00 -1.13
CA SER A 150 -23.44 -10.69 -1.98
C SER A 150 -24.88 -10.17 -1.82
N ARG A 151 -25.18 -9.41 -0.76
CA ARG A 151 -26.48 -8.78 -0.56
C ARG A 151 -26.65 -7.54 -1.44
N ARG A 152 -27.87 -7.33 -1.97
CA ARG A 152 -28.18 -6.26 -2.96
C ARG A 152 -27.86 -4.84 -2.48
N ARG A 153 -27.96 -4.56 -1.18
CA ARG A 153 -27.76 -3.22 -0.59
C ARG A 153 -26.35 -2.65 -0.82
N CYS A 154 -25.34 -3.49 -0.98
CA CYS A 154 -23.97 -3.05 -1.26
C CYS A 154 -23.80 -2.53 -2.70
N ARG A 155 -24.66 -2.94 -3.65
CA ARG A 155 -24.53 -2.61 -5.07
C ARG A 155 -25.00 -1.20 -5.43
N GLU A 156 -25.73 -0.55 -4.54
CA GLU A 156 -26.24 0.81 -4.71
C GLU A 156 -25.18 1.87 -4.34
N ASP A 157 -24.06 1.45 -3.75
CA ASP A 157 -22.98 2.36 -3.33
C ASP A 157 -22.22 2.93 -4.55
N ALA A 158 -21.98 4.24 -4.55
CA ALA A 158 -21.27 4.99 -5.59
C ALA A 158 -19.85 4.45 -5.83
N ALA A 159 -19.27 3.80 -4.82
CA ALA A 159 -17.97 3.17 -4.91
C ALA A 159 -18.04 1.66 -4.65
N ALA A 160 -19.21 1.01 -4.82
CA ALA A 160 -19.43 -0.43 -4.57
C ALA A 160 -18.40 -1.34 -5.25
N TRP A 161 -17.95 -0.96 -6.45
CA TRP A 161 -16.96 -1.72 -7.24
C TRP A 161 -15.65 -1.95 -6.48
N ARG A 162 -15.30 -1.10 -5.51
CA ARG A 162 -14.06 -1.20 -4.73
C ARG A 162 -14.10 -2.30 -3.67
N LEU A 163 -15.29 -2.69 -3.21
CA LEU A 163 -15.47 -3.67 -2.15
C LEU A 163 -14.93 -5.06 -2.54
N PRO A 164 -15.33 -5.67 -3.69
CA PRO A 164 -14.76 -6.95 -4.11
C PRO A 164 -13.26 -6.86 -4.43
N VAL A 165 -12.77 -5.70 -4.88
CA VAL A 165 -11.32 -5.46 -5.11
C VAL A 165 -10.55 -5.54 -3.79
N ARG A 166 -10.99 -4.82 -2.76
CA ARG A 166 -10.36 -4.81 -1.43
C ARG A 166 -10.44 -6.18 -0.75
N LEU A 167 -11.58 -6.87 -0.87
CA LEU A 167 -11.75 -8.23 -0.38
C LEU A 167 -10.74 -9.16 -1.04
N GLY A 168 -10.59 -9.09 -2.36
CA GLY A 168 -9.63 -9.90 -3.12
C GLY A 168 -8.17 -9.66 -2.72
N TRP A 169 -7.78 -8.41 -2.38
CA TRP A 169 -6.44 -8.14 -1.86
C TRP A 169 -6.17 -8.89 -0.55
N VAL A 170 -7.07 -8.79 0.43
CA VAL A 170 -6.88 -9.45 1.74
C VAL A 170 -7.00 -10.96 1.61
N ALA A 171 -7.87 -11.46 0.72
CA ALA A 171 -7.96 -12.89 0.42
C ALA A 171 -6.67 -13.44 -0.20
N ALA A 172 -6.02 -12.68 -1.10
CA ALA A 172 -4.73 -13.05 -1.67
C ALA A 172 -3.62 -13.06 -0.61
N GLU A 173 -3.54 -12.02 0.21
CA GLU A 173 -2.55 -11.95 1.31
C GLU A 173 -2.75 -13.09 2.33
N LEU A 174 -4.00 -13.40 2.68
CA LEU A 174 -4.33 -14.54 3.55
C LEU A 174 -3.92 -15.88 2.94
N ALA A 175 -4.15 -16.08 1.64
CA ALA A 175 -3.75 -17.29 0.94
C ALA A 175 -2.23 -17.45 0.89
N LEU A 176 -1.48 -16.37 0.64
CA LEU A 176 -0.01 -16.39 0.72
C LEU A 176 0.47 -16.74 2.13
N ALA A 177 -0.11 -16.12 3.16
CA ALA A 177 0.25 -16.40 4.55
C ALA A 177 -0.11 -17.83 4.98
N GLY A 178 -1.18 -18.40 4.41
CA GLY A 178 -1.61 -19.79 4.63
C GLY A 178 -0.87 -20.83 3.79
N GLY A 179 0.08 -20.45 2.94
CA GLY A 179 0.83 -21.38 2.10
C GLY A 179 0.06 -21.91 0.88
N ASP A 180 -1.00 -21.22 0.43
CA ASP A 180 -1.76 -21.54 -0.78
C ASP A 180 -1.56 -20.44 -1.86
N PRO A 181 -0.40 -20.42 -2.53
CA PRO A 181 -0.12 -19.40 -3.53
C PRO A 181 -1.01 -19.53 -4.78
N ALA A 182 -1.58 -20.70 -5.06
CA ALA A 182 -2.54 -20.87 -6.15
C ALA A 182 -3.86 -20.14 -5.87
N ALA A 183 -4.39 -20.24 -4.65
CA ALA A 183 -5.53 -19.41 -4.23
C ALA A 183 -5.19 -17.93 -4.21
N ALA A 184 -3.96 -17.56 -3.83
CA ALA A 184 -3.52 -16.17 -3.87
C ALA A 184 -3.57 -15.60 -5.29
N VAL A 185 -3.04 -16.31 -6.29
CA VAL A 185 -3.11 -15.91 -7.70
C VAL A 185 -4.56 -15.76 -8.17
N ARG A 186 -5.46 -16.69 -7.83
CA ARG A 186 -6.88 -16.59 -8.22
C ARG A 186 -7.53 -15.33 -7.64
N ALA A 187 -7.34 -15.08 -6.34
CA ALA A 187 -7.91 -13.91 -5.67
C ALA A 187 -7.32 -12.59 -6.20
N ALA A 188 -6.00 -12.53 -6.38
CA ALA A 188 -5.31 -11.36 -6.87
C ALA A 188 -5.67 -11.04 -8.33
N ALA A 189 -5.77 -12.06 -9.19
CA ALA A 189 -6.18 -11.89 -10.59
C ALA A 189 -7.64 -11.41 -10.70
N ASP A 190 -8.54 -11.88 -9.83
CA ASP A 190 -9.92 -11.35 -9.80
C ASP A 190 -9.96 -9.88 -9.35
N ALA A 191 -9.20 -9.53 -8.32
CA ALA A 191 -9.06 -8.14 -7.87
C ALA A 191 -8.45 -7.23 -8.95
N ASP A 192 -7.47 -7.71 -9.71
CA ASP A 192 -6.84 -6.99 -10.84
C ASP A 192 -7.81 -6.78 -12.00
N ARG A 193 -8.53 -7.83 -12.42
CA ARG A 193 -9.56 -7.72 -13.46
C ARG A 193 -10.64 -6.69 -13.09
N ARG A 194 -11.14 -6.75 -11.85
CA ARG A 194 -12.17 -5.82 -11.35
C ARG A 194 -11.65 -4.38 -11.29
N ALA A 195 -10.43 -4.18 -10.77
CA ALA A 195 -9.83 -2.85 -10.70
C ALA A 195 -9.55 -2.27 -12.10
N SER A 196 -9.14 -3.11 -13.05
CA SER A 196 -8.92 -2.72 -14.46
C SER A 196 -10.22 -2.26 -15.13
N GLY A 197 -11.36 -2.89 -14.80
CA GLY A 197 -12.68 -2.45 -15.26
C GLY A 197 -13.17 -1.13 -14.65
N GLY A 198 -12.58 -0.66 -13.55
CA GLY A 198 -12.90 0.62 -12.89
C GLY A 198 -11.99 1.77 -13.35
N ARG A 199 -12.31 3.02 -12.97
CA ARG A 199 -11.56 4.23 -13.36
C ARG A 199 -10.41 4.61 -12.39
N SER A 200 -10.29 3.94 -11.25
CA SER A 200 -9.35 4.36 -10.20
C SER A 200 -7.93 3.84 -10.44
N SER A 201 -7.02 4.74 -10.82
CA SER A 201 -5.60 4.40 -10.97
C SER A 201 -4.99 3.83 -9.69
N ARG A 202 -5.42 4.32 -8.51
CA ARG A 202 -4.96 3.80 -7.22
C ARG A 202 -5.27 2.31 -7.03
N HIS A 203 -6.50 1.90 -7.34
CA HIS A 203 -6.90 0.51 -7.17
C HIS A 203 -6.27 -0.39 -8.23
N ARG A 204 -6.10 0.11 -9.47
CA ARG A 204 -5.35 -0.59 -10.53
C ARG A 204 -3.91 -0.89 -10.10
N VAL A 205 -3.17 0.12 -9.65
CA VAL A 205 -1.78 -0.05 -9.19
C VAL A 205 -1.69 -1.01 -8.00
N LYS A 206 -2.55 -0.84 -6.97
CA LYS A 206 -2.53 -1.75 -5.81
C LYS A 206 -2.87 -3.19 -6.18
N SER A 207 -3.87 -3.42 -7.04
CA SER A 207 -4.21 -4.77 -7.51
C SER A 207 -3.07 -5.41 -8.29
N ALA A 208 -2.41 -4.64 -9.16
CA ALA A 208 -1.29 -5.13 -9.95
C ALA A 208 -0.09 -5.53 -9.08
N ILE A 209 0.23 -4.74 -8.04
CA ILE A 209 1.27 -5.11 -7.07
C ILE A 209 0.94 -6.46 -6.42
N VAL A 210 -0.30 -6.64 -5.95
CA VAL A 210 -0.73 -7.89 -5.30
C VAL A 210 -0.69 -9.06 -6.29
N ALA A 211 -1.08 -8.85 -7.55
CA ALA A 211 -1.02 -9.86 -8.59
C ALA A 211 0.42 -10.28 -8.94
N GLY A 212 1.33 -9.32 -9.11
CA GLY A 212 2.75 -9.58 -9.36
C GLY A 212 3.40 -10.39 -8.22
N VAL A 213 3.18 -9.98 -6.97
CA VAL A 213 3.68 -10.71 -5.79
C VAL A 213 3.10 -12.12 -5.70
N SER A 214 1.81 -12.29 -5.99
CA SER A 214 1.14 -13.60 -5.94
C SER A 214 1.70 -14.55 -7.01
N ARG A 215 1.90 -14.06 -8.25
CA ARG A 215 2.49 -14.86 -9.34
C ARG A 215 3.90 -15.32 -9.01
N ALA A 216 4.77 -14.40 -8.57
CA ALA A 216 6.15 -14.72 -8.19
C ALA A 216 6.26 -15.65 -6.96
N SER A 217 5.18 -15.79 -6.18
CA SER A 217 5.10 -16.72 -5.05
C SER A 217 4.59 -18.10 -5.47
N TRP A 218 3.69 -18.17 -6.46
CA TRP A 218 3.15 -19.43 -6.99
C TRP A 218 4.13 -20.11 -7.94
N GLU A 219 4.75 -19.35 -8.83
CA GLU A 219 5.63 -19.86 -9.88
C GLU A 219 6.98 -19.10 -9.86
N PRO A 220 8.05 -19.69 -9.31
CA PRO A 220 9.34 -19.02 -9.17
C PRO A 220 9.97 -18.54 -10.49
N SER A 221 9.68 -19.18 -11.62
CA SER A 221 10.15 -18.76 -12.95
C SER A 221 9.57 -17.41 -13.39
N THR A 222 8.46 -16.95 -12.80
CA THR A 222 7.85 -15.64 -13.07
C THR A 222 8.49 -14.50 -12.27
N ALA A 223 9.36 -14.81 -11.30
CA ALA A 223 9.97 -13.80 -10.43
C ALA A 223 10.76 -12.72 -11.17
N PRO A 224 11.53 -13.00 -12.25
CA PRO A 224 12.21 -11.96 -13.02
C PRO A 224 11.25 -10.97 -13.67
N ALA A 225 10.16 -11.46 -14.30
CA ALA A 225 9.15 -10.60 -14.90
C ALA A 225 8.38 -9.79 -13.85
N ALA A 226 8.05 -10.40 -12.72
CA ALA A 226 7.40 -9.72 -11.60
C ALA A 226 8.29 -8.65 -10.97
N LEU A 227 9.62 -8.84 -10.94
CA LEU A 227 10.57 -7.82 -10.50
C LEU A 227 10.50 -6.57 -11.37
N VAL A 228 10.58 -6.74 -12.71
CA VAL A 228 10.47 -5.62 -13.66
C VAL A 228 9.11 -4.92 -13.55
N GLU A 229 8.03 -5.69 -13.40
CA GLU A 229 6.69 -5.15 -13.22
C GLU A 229 6.56 -4.33 -11.92
N LEU A 230 7.10 -4.82 -10.80
CA LEU A 230 7.03 -4.12 -9.51
C LEU A 230 7.85 -2.82 -9.52
N ASP A 231 8.99 -2.79 -10.20
CA ASP A 231 9.74 -1.54 -10.41
C ASP A 231 8.94 -0.53 -11.25
N ALA A 232 8.31 -0.99 -12.33
CA ALA A 232 7.45 -0.14 -13.14
C ALA A 232 6.26 0.40 -12.34
N LEU A 233 5.66 -0.44 -11.49
CA LEU A 233 4.57 -0.05 -10.58
C LEU A 233 5.03 0.94 -9.50
N ALA A 234 6.26 0.80 -8.98
CA ALA A 234 6.83 1.77 -8.05
C ALA A 234 7.03 3.14 -8.72
N ALA A 235 7.60 3.15 -9.93
CA ALA A 235 7.75 4.38 -10.72
C ALA A 235 6.40 5.03 -11.03
N GLU A 236 5.41 4.23 -11.43
CA GLU A 236 4.06 4.69 -11.74
C GLU A 236 3.35 5.25 -10.49
N ALA A 237 3.47 4.58 -9.34
CA ALA A 237 2.95 5.08 -8.08
C ALA A 237 3.53 6.47 -7.73
N THR A 238 4.83 6.69 -8.01
CA THR A 238 5.46 8.00 -7.82
C THR A 238 4.88 9.05 -8.77
N ARG A 239 4.78 8.71 -10.07
CA ARG A 239 4.23 9.61 -11.11
C ARG A 239 2.77 10.02 -10.80
N LEU A 240 1.99 9.10 -10.26
CA LEU A 240 0.60 9.33 -9.85
C LEU A 240 0.46 10.00 -8.47
N GLY A 241 1.56 10.29 -7.77
CA GLY A 241 1.54 10.88 -6.43
C GLY A 241 1.07 9.93 -5.32
N LEU A 242 1.07 8.62 -5.56
CA LEU A 242 0.60 7.56 -4.67
C LEU A 242 1.74 6.98 -3.83
N LEU A 243 2.40 7.82 -3.03
CA LEU A 243 3.51 7.38 -2.16
C LEU A 243 3.22 6.16 -1.27
N PRO A 244 1.99 5.97 -0.72
CA PRO A 244 1.63 4.77 0.02
C PRO A 244 1.72 3.45 -0.77
N LEU A 245 1.71 3.50 -2.12
CA LEU A 245 1.87 2.35 -2.99
C LEU A 245 3.29 2.19 -3.54
N HIS A 246 4.08 3.26 -3.56
CA HIS A 246 5.48 3.19 -3.99
C HIS A 246 6.33 2.31 -3.06
N TRP A 247 6.32 2.57 -1.75
CA TRP A 247 7.20 1.83 -0.82
C TRP A 247 6.91 0.31 -0.77
N PRO A 248 5.66 -0.20 -0.76
CA PRO A 248 5.45 -1.65 -0.76
C PRO A 248 5.82 -2.28 -2.10
N ALA A 249 5.65 -1.58 -3.23
CA ALA A 249 6.13 -2.07 -4.53
C ALA A 249 7.66 -2.17 -4.55
N ALA A 250 8.36 -1.14 -4.07
CA ALA A 250 9.82 -1.12 -3.99
C ALA A 250 10.39 -2.19 -3.05
N LEU A 251 9.75 -2.44 -1.89
CA LEU A 251 10.18 -3.53 -0.99
C LEU A 251 9.91 -4.90 -1.61
N ALA A 252 8.74 -5.12 -2.21
CA ALA A 252 8.45 -6.38 -2.90
C ALA A 252 9.43 -6.65 -4.04
N ALA A 253 9.80 -5.62 -4.81
CA ALA A 253 10.84 -5.72 -5.83
C ALA A 253 12.21 -6.04 -5.21
N ALA A 254 12.59 -5.39 -4.10
CA ALA A 254 13.83 -5.72 -3.40
C ALA A 254 13.87 -7.20 -2.96
N ASP A 255 12.78 -7.71 -2.39
CA ASP A 255 12.66 -9.10 -1.93
C ASP A 255 12.76 -10.11 -3.08
N LEU A 256 12.27 -9.77 -4.27
CA LEU A 256 12.47 -10.59 -5.47
C LEU A 256 13.91 -10.51 -5.96
N ALA A 257 14.51 -9.32 -5.98
CA ALA A 257 15.88 -9.11 -6.44
C ALA A 257 16.93 -9.84 -5.58
N ASP A 258 16.66 -10.06 -4.29
CA ASP A 258 17.52 -10.84 -3.39
C ASP A 258 17.46 -12.36 -3.65
N ARG A 259 16.48 -12.83 -4.43
CA ARG A 259 16.39 -14.26 -4.77
C ARG A 259 17.51 -14.61 -5.77
N PRO A 260 18.24 -15.72 -5.56
CA PRO A 260 19.34 -16.10 -6.44
C PRO A 260 18.92 -16.15 -7.93
N GLY A 261 19.68 -15.47 -8.79
CA GLY A 261 19.48 -15.47 -10.24
C GLY A 261 18.32 -14.61 -10.76
N VAL A 262 17.44 -14.09 -9.90
CA VAL A 262 16.25 -13.36 -10.35
C VAL A 262 16.62 -12.02 -10.98
N ALA A 263 17.47 -11.21 -10.34
CA ALA A 263 17.89 -9.93 -10.89
C ALA A 263 18.71 -10.10 -12.18
N GLN A 264 19.59 -11.09 -12.22
CA GLN A 264 20.39 -11.42 -13.41
C GLN A 264 19.49 -11.82 -14.58
N ALA A 265 18.47 -12.65 -14.33
CA ALA A 265 17.50 -13.04 -15.36
C ALA A 265 16.61 -11.87 -15.81
N ALA A 266 16.24 -10.97 -14.88
CA ALA A 266 15.37 -9.83 -15.17
C ALA A 266 16.03 -8.79 -16.08
N TYR A 267 17.34 -8.53 -15.89
CA TYR A 267 18.07 -7.46 -16.59
C TYR A 267 19.17 -7.96 -17.53
N GLY A 268 19.38 -9.28 -17.62
CA GLY A 268 20.38 -9.92 -18.49
C GLY A 268 19.84 -10.48 -19.80
N ALA A 269 18.53 -10.46 -20.03
CA ALA A 269 17.95 -10.87 -21.31
C ALA A 269 18.17 -9.80 -22.39
N PRO A 270 18.61 -10.14 -23.62
CA PRO A 270 18.65 -9.19 -24.72
C PRO A 270 17.24 -8.66 -25.01
N GLU A 271 17.13 -7.38 -25.39
CA GLU A 271 15.86 -6.72 -25.73
C GLU A 271 15.09 -7.55 -26.78
N GLY A 272 14.11 -8.36 -26.35
CA GLY A 272 13.35 -9.22 -27.27
C GLY A 272 12.68 -10.48 -26.73
N GLY A 273 12.56 -10.69 -25.41
CA GLY A 273 11.79 -11.80 -24.83
C GLY A 273 10.27 -11.64 -24.99
N PRO A 274 9.48 -12.74 -25.00
CA PRO A 274 8.06 -12.69 -25.32
C PRO A 274 7.27 -12.07 -24.16
N GLU A 275 6.52 -11.01 -24.46
CA GLU A 275 5.77 -10.14 -23.54
C GLU A 275 6.64 -9.15 -22.75
N GLY A 276 6.84 -7.97 -23.33
CA GLY A 276 7.37 -6.81 -22.61
C GLY A 276 6.50 -6.42 -21.41
N PRO A 277 7.06 -5.72 -20.41
CA PRO A 277 6.31 -5.30 -19.23
C PRO A 277 5.04 -4.55 -19.64
N ARG A 278 3.92 -4.79 -18.94
CA ARG A 278 2.69 -3.99 -19.12
C ARG A 278 3.11 -2.52 -19.10
N ILE A 279 2.89 -1.82 -20.22
CA ILE A 279 3.20 -0.39 -20.31
C ILE A 279 2.18 0.34 -19.43
N TRP A 280 2.53 0.57 -18.17
CA TRP A 280 1.67 1.27 -17.20
C TRP A 280 1.39 2.72 -17.60
N ALA A 281 2.13 3.28 -18.57
CA ALA A 281 1.79 4.56 -19.18
C ALA A 281 0.39 4.56 -19.82
N ASP A 282 -0.06 3.42 -20.34
CA ASP A 282 -1.38 3.23 -20.99
C ASP A 282 -2.51 3.00 -19.98
N ALA A 283 -2.22 2.74 -18.70
CA ALA A 283 -3.23 2.61 -17.65
C ALA A 283 -4.00 3.91 -17.38
N GLN A 284 -3.62 5.00 -18.06
CA GLN A 284 -4.30 6.29 -18.10
C GLN A 284 -5.47 6.36 -19.12
N GLY A 285 -5.35 5.67 -20.28
CA GLY A 285 -6.29 5.60 -21.42
C GLY A 285 -6.76 6.94 -22.05
N PRO A 286 -6.80 7.14 -23.40
CA PRO A 286 -6.55 6.21 -24.50
C PRO A 286 -5.21 6.46 -25.25
N ALA A 287 -4.76 5.42 -25.95
CA ALA A 287 -3.64 5.32 -26.90
C ALA A 287 -2.86 6.62 -27.23
N SER A 288 -1.58 6.65 -26.84
CA SER A 288 -0.60 7.53 -27.48
C SER A 288 0.70 6.75 -27.71
N HIS A 289 0.99 6.48 -28.98
CA HIS A 289 2.19 5.82 -29.49
C HIS A 289 3.44 6.71 -29.31
N GLY A 290 3.84 6.96 -28.07
CA GLY A 290 5.08 7.66 -27.74
C GLY A 290 6.14 6.67 -27.25
N ARG A 291 7.01 6.17 -28.13
CA ARG A 291 8.23 5.48 -27.68
C ARG A 291 9.10 6.50 -26.96
N VAL A 292 9.32 6.30 -25.66
CA VAL A 292 10.38 7.00 -24.93
C VAL A 292 11.57 6.06 -24.88
N ALA A 293 12.64 6.42 -25.58
CA ALA A 293 13.92 5.75 -25.46
C ALA A 293 14.50 6.06 -24.07
N SER A 294 14.63 5.05 -23.22
CA SER A 294 15.37 5.13 -21.98
C SER A 294 16.85 4.96 -22.31
N HIS A 295 17.58 6.06 -22.45
CA HIS A 295 19.04 6.01 -22.34
C HIS A 295 19.44 6.19 -20.87
N PRO A 296 20.37 5.37 -20.35
CA PRO A 296 20.95 5.61 -19.04
C PRO A 296 21.68 6.97 -19.05
N PRO A 297 21.68 7.72 -17.94
CA PRO A 297 22.46 8.95 -17.88
C PRO A 297 23.94 8.61 -17.93
N ASP A 298 24.61 9.09 -18.98
CA ASP A 298 26.07 9.03 -19.14
C ASP A 298 26.73 9.66 -17.90
N GLY A 299 27.55 8.84 -17.24
CA GLY A 299 28.43 9.28 -16.15
C GLY A 299 29.61 10.07 -16.74
N GLY A 300 29.65 11.37 -16.44
CA GLY A 300 30.88 12.16 -16.61
C GLY A 300 31.86 11.83 -15.49
N GLU A 301 32.96 11.18 -15.84
CA GLU A 301 34.13 11.01 -14.98
C GLU A 301 34.73 12.39 -14.62
N HIS A 302 35.03 12.62 -13.34
CA HIS A 302 35.96 13.66 -12.92
C HIS A 302 36.92 13.14 -11.83
N PRO A 303 38.20 13.58 -11.86
CA PRO A 303 39.30 12.84 -11.28
C PRO A 303 39.51 13.09 -9.78
N SER A 304 40.15 12.10 -9.17
CA SER A 304 40.59 12.06 -7.77
C SER A 304 41.45 13.26 -7.37
N THR A 305 41.13 13.88 -6.23
CA THR A 305 42.07 14.73 -5.50
C THR A 305 42.37 14.13 -4.12
N ARG A 306 43.65 13.80 -3.91
CA ARG A 306 44.25 13.46 -2.61
C ARG A 306 44.34 14.71 -1.72
N ARG A 307 44.09 14.53 -0.42
CA ARG A 307 44.79 15.12 0.75
C ARG A 307 44.20 14.44 2.01
N SER A 308 44.93 13.60 2.73
CA SER A 308 46.06 13.81 3.67
C SER A 308 45.58 13.68 5.12
N SER A 309 45.98 12.54 5.71
CA SER A 309 46.13 12.17 7.12
C SER A 309 45.96 13.23 8.22
N GLY A 310 45.15 12.86 9.22
CA GLY A 310 45.20 13.39 10.59
C GLY A 310 44.38 12.50 11.55
N SER A 311 45.05 11.89 12.51
CA SER A 311 44.54 11.15 13.69
C SER A 311 45.44 11.59 14.88
N PRO A 312 45.17 11.36 16.19
CA PRO A 312 44.13 10.52 16.82
C PRO A 312 43.48 11.12 18.11
N ASP A 313 42.79 10.25 18.89
CA ASP A 313 42.23 10.38 20.26
C ASP A 313 40.85 11.07 20.42
N ALA A 314 39.87 10.57 21.20
CA ALA A 314 39.92 9.73 22.40
C ALA A 314 38.59 8.93 22.67
N THR A 315 38.76 7.65 23.01
CA THR A 315 38.13 6.79 24.05
C THR A 315 36.68 6.95 24.61
N ARG A 316 35.99 5.79 24.62
CA ARG A 316 35.35 5.04 25.75
C ARG A 316 33.86 5.24 26.20
N THR A 317 33.12 4.12 26.06
CA THR A 317 32.27 3.39 27.06
C THR A 317 30.86 4.00 27.34
N ALA A 318 29.75 3.28 27.52
CA ALA A 318 29.46 1.96 28.09
C ALA A 318 28.12 1.37 27.59
N LEU A 319 28.03 0.04 27.53
CA LEU A 319 26.78 -0.74 27.55
C LEU A 319 26.24 -0.86 29.00
N PRO A 320 24.93 -1.06 29.17
CA PRO A 320 24.42 -2.24 29.89
C PRO A 320 23.15 -2.81 29.20
N SER A 321 22.58 -3.99 29.45
CA SER A 321 22.90 -5.29 30.05
C SER A 321 21.69 -6.19 29.64
N ASP A 322 21.92 -7.50 29.43
CA ASP A 322 20.90 -8.50 29.02
C ASP A 322 19.68 -8.60 29.97
N PRO A 323 18.53 -9.09 29.47
CA PRO A 323 17.94 -10.32 30.05
C PRO A 323 17.16 -11.20 29.03
N PRO A 324 16.50 -12.29 29.46
CA PRO A 324 17.05 -13.59 29.80
C PRO A 324 16.77 -14.66 28.72
N ARG A 325 17.50 -15.77 28.79
CA ARG A 325 17.37 -16.96 27.93
C ARG A 325 15.95 -17.55 27.96
N GLN A 326 15.38 -17.83 26.78
CA GLN A 326 14.28 -18.77 26.56
C GLN A 326 14.78 -20.01 25.79
N PRO A 327 14.20 -21.20 26.01
CA PRO A 327 14.73 -22.49 25.54
C PRO A 327 14.50 -22.71 24.03
N PRO A 328 15.23 -23.63 23.38
CA PRO A 328 15.18 -23.76 21.93
C PRO A 328 13.89 -24.45 21.52
N VAL A 329 13.11 -23.81 20.65
CA VAL A 329 12.01 -24.46 19.95
C VAL A 329 12.35 -24.44 18.47
N ASP A 330 12.62 -25.63 17.96
CA ASP A 330 12.91 -25.94 16.57
C ASP A 330 11.72 -25.56 15.67
N ARG A 331 11.85 -24.54 14.82
CA ARG A 331 10.81 -24.10 13.85
C ARG A 331 11.41 -23.41 12.62
N ASP A 332 11.86 -24.21 11.66
CA ASP A 332 11.83 -23.85 10.24
C ASP A 332 10.37 -23.92 9.75
N ALA A 333 9.59 -22.86 10.01
CA ALA A 333 8.22 -22.71 9.53
C ALA A 333 8.03 -21.34 8.84
N ALA A 334 7.50 -21.43 7.62
CA ALA A 334 7.09 -20.40 6.66
C ALA A 334 7.02 -18.94 7.18
N ARG A 335 7.97 -18.11 6.72
CA ARG A 335 8.01 -16.66 6.96
C ARG A 335 7.35 -15.91 5.79
N ASN A 336 6.37 -15.06 6.10
CA ASN A 336 5.73 -14.16 5.12
C ASN A 336 6.74 -13.09 4.62
N ALA A 337 6.38 -12.34 3.57
CA ALA A 337 7.29 -11.39 2.91
C ALA A 337 7.82 -10.29 3.85
N ASN A 338 7.04 -9.85 4.84
CA ASN A 338 7.43 -8.78 5.75
C ASN A 338 8.26 -9.28 6.96
N ASP A 339 8.14 -10.55 7.34
CA ASP A 339 8.92 -11.15 8.46
C ASP A 339 10.42 -11.33 8.14
N ARG A 340 10.84 -11.13 6.89
CA ARG A 340 12.23 -11.32 6.44
C ARG A 340 13.15 -10.13 6.74
N HIS A 341 12.62 -9.03 7.26
CA HIS A 341 13.40 -7.81 7.52
C HIS A 341 14.08 -7.76 8.89
N ARG A 342 14.05 -8.86 9.67
CA ARG A 342 14.87 -9.00 10.89
C ARG A 342 16.16 -9.76 10.59
N ASN A 343 17.26 -9.02 10.51
CA ASN A 343 18.65 -9.48 10.38
C ASN A 343 19.02 -10.17 9.06
N ARG A 344 19.41 -9.36 8.06
CA ARG A 344 20.52 -9.69 7.14
C ARG A 344 21.28 -8.41 6.78
N SER A 345 22.18 -7.96 7.65
CA SER A 345 23.41 -7.33 7.15
C SER A 345 24.34 -8.49 6.81
N SER A 346 24.47 -8.80 5.53
CA SER A 346 25.57 -9.65 5.08
C SER A 346 26.26 -8.93 3.93
N ASP A 347 27.50 -8.55 4.21
CA ASP A 347 28.46 -7.98 3.29
C ASP A 347 28.47 -8.73 1.95
N ALA A 348 28.24 -7.98 0.88
CA ALA A 348 28.67 -8.35 -0.46
C ALA A 348 29.40 -7.13 -1.03
N PRO A 349 30.74 -7.18 -1.21
CA PRO A 349 31.51 -6.02 -1.68
C PRO A 349 31.24 -5.65 -3.16
N ASN A 350 30.42 -6.42 -3.89
CA ASN A 350 30.16 -6.22 -5.32
C ASN A 350 28.67 -5.89 -5.56
N GLY A 351 28.26 -4.71 -5.08
CA GLY A 351 26.87 -4.23 -5.02
C GLY A 351 26.24 -3.76 -6.33
N THR A 352 26.55 -4.35 -7.49
CA THR A 352 25.98 -3.92 -8.78
C THR A 352 24.97 -4.89 -9.39
N VAL A 353 24.85 -6.13 -8.90
CA VAL A 353 24.12 -7.18 -9.65
C VAL A 353 22.63 -7.35 -9.25
N SER A 354 22.21 -7.03 -8.02
CA SER A 354 20.78 -7.13 -7.62
C SER A 354 20.04 -5.80 -7.51
N ASP A 355 20.75 -4.70 -7.23
CA ASP A 355 20.18 -3.38 -6.94
C ASP A 355 19.09 -3.36 -5.83
N ALA A 356 19.00 -4.42 -5.02
CA ALA A 356 18.02 -4.56 -3.94
C ALA A 356 18.20 -3.48 -2.86
N ALA A 357 19.45 -3.12 -2.55
CA ALA A 357 19.78 -2.05 -1.61
C ALA A 357 19.21 -0.69 -2.05
N ARG A 358 19.27 -0.36 -3.35
CA ARG A 358 18.69 0.87 -3.91
C ARG A 358 17.18 0.91 -3.73
N ARG A 359 16.50 -0.21 -4.02
CA ARG A 359 15.04 -0.34 -3.86
C ARG A 359 14.61 -0.16 -2.41
N ARG A 360 15.30 -0.80 -1.46
CA ARG A 360 15.05 -0.58 -0.02
C ARG A 360 15.31 0.86 0.41
N HIS A 361 16.37 1.49 -0.10
CA HIS A 361 16.65 2.90 0.17
C HIS A 361 15.53 3.82 -0.37
N ALA A 362 15.02 3.56 -1.58
CA ALA A 362 13.88 4.30 -2.13
C ALA A 362 12.60 4.13 -1.28
N ALA A 363 12.33 2.91 -0.81
CA ALA A 363 11.24 2.64 0.12
C ALA A 363 11.41 3.42 1.45
N ALA A 364 12.61 3.39 2.04
CA ALA A 364 12.93 4.11 3.27
C ALA A 364 12.74 5.64 3.13
N ARG A 365 13.19 6.23 2.02
CA ARG A 365 12.95 7.66 1.73
C ARG A 365 11.46 7.99 1.67
N THR A 366 10.67 7.11 1.06
CA THR A 366 9.22 7.29 0.97
C THR A 366 8.57 7.21 2.34
N LEU A 367 8.99 6.25 3.16
CA LEU A 367 8.52 6.11 4.55
C LEU A 367 8.85 7.36 5.38
N SER A 368 10.04 7.95 5.22
CA SER A 368 10.40 9.22 5.88
C SER A 368 9.45 10.38 5.47
N VAL A 369 9.11 10.48 4.18
CA VAL A 369 8.11 11.45 3.72
C VAL A 369 6.73 11.18 4.34
N LEU A 370 6.28 9.92 4.35
CA LEU A 370 5.01 9.54 4.98
C LEU A 370 5.00 9.86 6.49
N TYR A 371 6.12 9.66 7.17
CA TYR A 371 6.28 10.01 8.58
C TYR A 371 6.11 11.52 8.81
N SER A 372 6.81 12.35 8.03
CA SER A 372 6.69 13.82 8.11
C SER A 372 5.27 14.32 7.82
N ARG A 373 4.52 13.59 6.99
CA ARG A 373 3.14 13.89 6.60
C ARG A 373 2.09 13.24 7.49
N SER A 374 2.48 12.47 8.51
CA SER A 374 1.55 11.80 9.44
C SER A 374 1.28 12.65 10.68
N ASP A 375 0.09 12.51 11.26
CA ASP A 375 -0.26 13.09 12.55
C ASP A 375 0.52 12.39 13.69
N PRO A 376 0.53 12.92 14.92
CA PRO A 376 1.29 12.34 16.04
C PRO A 376 0.98 10.85 16.30
N THR A 377 -0.28 10.43 16.15
CA THR A 377 -0.65 9.02 16.30
C THR A 377 -0.03 8.18 15.18
N GLY A 378 -0.10 8.64 13.93
CA GLY A 378 0.50 7.95 12.79
C GLY A 378 2.01 7.79 12.95
N ARG A 379 2.70 8.84 13.37
CA ARG A 379 4.14 8.81 13.63
C ARG A 379 4.54 7.81 14.71
N ARG A 380 3.76 7.73 15.80
CA ARG A 380 3.96 6.74 16.86
C ARG A 380 3.82 5.32 16.33
N LEU A 381 2.74 5.05 15.60
CA LEU A 381 2.48 3.74 15.00
C LEU A 381 3.61 3.32 14.06
N MET A 382 4.14 4.25 13.26
CA MET A 382 5.27 3.96 12.37
C MET A 382 6.57 3.62 13.11
N GLY A 383 6.81 4.21 14.28
CA GLY A 383 8.01 3.93 15.10
C GLY A 383 7.90 2.62 15.88
N GLU A 384 6.69 2.20 16.23
CA GLU A 384 6.43 0.95 16.98
C GLU A 384 6.17 -0.25 16.05
N SER A 385 5.96 0.00 14.76
CA SER A 385 5.57 -1.02 13.81
C SER A 385 6.69 -2.01 13.50
N ALA A 386 6.43 -3.30 13.73
CA ALA A 386 7.27 -4.39 13.21
C ALA A 386 7.19 -4.54 11.68
N TRP A 387 6.17 -3.92 11.05
CA TRP A 387 5.84 -4.05 9.63
C TRP A 387 6.49 -2.97 8.75
N ILE A 388 7.05 -1.94 9.37
CA ILE A 388 7.73 -0.86 8.67
C ILE A 388 9.22 -1.01 8.97
N PRO A 389 10.07 -1.28 7.95
CA PRO A 389 11.51 -1.46 8.15
C PRO A 389 12.09 -0.30 8.95
N GLY A 390 13.03 -0.57 9.86
CA GLY A 390 13.67 0.43 10.71
C GLY A 390 14.25 1.58 9.89
N TRP A 391 13.47 2.65 9.73
CA TRP A 391 13.79 3.83 8.92
C TRP A 391 14.53 4.89 9.75
N HIS A 392 14.69 4.64 11.06
CA HIS A 392 15.43 5.47 12.02
C HIS A 392 16.95 5.48 11.83
N ALA A 393 17.49 4.67 10.91
CA ALA A 393 18.94 4.61 10.64
C ALA A 393 19.42 5.60 9.56
N VAL A 394 18.57 6.51 9.08
CA VAL A 394 18.93 7.52 8.06
C VAL A 394 18.38 8.89 8.47
N THR A 395 18.92 9.45 9.54
CA THR A 395 18.84 10.89 9.84
C THR A 395 20.20 11.38 10.27
#